data_AF-A0A382ZKR9-F1
#
_entry.id   AF-A0A382ZKR9-F1
#
_cell.length_a   1.000
_cell.length_b   1.000
_cell.length_c   1.000
_cell.angle_alpha   90.00
_cell.angle_beta   90.00
_cell.angle_gamma   90.00
#
_symmetry.space_group_name_H-M   'P 1'
#
loop_
_entity.id
_entity.type
_entity.pdbx_description
1 polymer ?
#
loop_
_entity_poly.entity_id
_entity_poly.type
_entity_poly.pdbx_seq_one_letter_code
_entity_poly.pdbx_strand_id
1 'polypeptide(L)' 'MKEYLNLVSHVLKNGTVKTNRTGTDTLMVFGYHYKVNLQNGFPLITTKKVYFNSVIRELLWYLSGETHI' A
#
# COMPACT_ATOMS: atom_id res chain seq x y z
N MET A 1 11.80 -1.08 -2.67
CA MET A 1 11.46 -2.31 -1.93
C MET A 1 11.84 -2.27 -0.46
N LYS A 2 13.09 -1.94 -0.10
CA LYS A 2 13.52 -1.85 1.31
C LYS A 2 12.61 -0.96 2.15
N GLU A 3 12.22 0.21 1.63
CA GLU A 3 11.28 1.12 2.32
C GLU A 3 9.96 0.46 2.74
N TYR A 4 9.32 -0.28 1.84
CA TYR A 4 8.08 -1.00 2.14
C TYR A 4 8.30 -2.10 3.18
N LEU A 5 9.38 -2.88 3.06
CA LEU A 5 9.69 -3.94 4.03
C LEU A 5 10.07 -3.37 5.40
N ASN A 6 10.72 -2.21 5.45
CA ASN A 6 11.03 -1.48 6.68
C ASN A 6 9.75 -1.00 7.37
N LEU A 7 8.79 -0.46 6.59
CA LEU A 7 7.46 -0.10 7.10
C LEU A 7 6.77 -1.32 7.72
N VAL A 8 6.68 -2.43 6.98
CA VAL A 8 6.01 -3.65 7.47
C VAL A 8 6.70 -4.16 8.75
N SER A 9 8.03 -4.22 8.76
CA SER A 9 8.81 -4.65 9.93
C SER A 9 8.60 -3.74 11.13
N HIS A 10 8.47 -2.43 10.90
CA HIS A 10 8.21 -1.46 11.96
C HIS A 10 6.82 -1.64 12.57
N VAL A 11 5.79 -1.84 11.75
CA VAL A 11 4.42 -2.12 12.21
C VAL A 11 4.37 -3.42 13.01
N LEU A 12 5.02 -4.49 12.54
CA LEU A 12 5.05 -5.78 13.24
C LEU A 12 5.73 -5.71 14.61
N LYS A 13 6.74 -4.85 14.77
CA LYS A 13 7.50 -4.72 16.02
C LYS A 13 6.89 -3.74 17.02
N ASN A 14 6.34 -2.62 16.53
CA ASN A 14 5.97 -1.48 17.37
C ASN A 14 4.47 -1.13 17.29
N GLY A 15 3.69 -1.87 16.50
CA GLY A 15 2.28 -1.58 16.33
C GLY A 15 1.46 -1.92 17.56
N THR A 16 0.34 -1.21 17.71
CA THR A 16 -0.68 -1.49 18.72
C THR A 16 -1.85 -2.22 18.06
N VAL A 17 -2.39 -3.23 18.75
CA VAL A 17 -3.59 -3.95 18.29
C VAL A 17 -4.82 -3.07 18.49
N LYS A 18 -5.64 -2.94 17.46
CA LYS A 18 -6.91 -2.21 17.49
C LYS A 18 -7.95 -2.87 16.59
N THR A 19 -9.15 -3.09 17.13
CA THR A 19 -10.29 -3.58 16.36
C THR A 19 -10.79 -2.50 15.40
N ASN A 20 -10.95 -2.85 14.12
CA ASN A 20 -11.37 -1.93 13.06
C ASN A 20 -12.90 -1.96 12.82
N ARG A 21 -13.41 -1.17 11.86
CA ARG A 21 -14.85 -1.11 11.52
C ARG A 21 -15.44 -2.42 10.97
N THR A 22 -14.62 -3.37 10.55
CA THR A 22 -15.07 -4.69 10.08
C THR A 22 -15.10 -5.72 11.22
N GLY A 23 -14.78 -5.32 12.45
CA GLY A 23 -14.68 -6.21 13.60
C GLY A 23 -13.41 -7.07 13.61
N THR A 24 -12.45 -6.81 12.70
CA THR A 24 -11.18 -7.54 12.63
C THR A 24 -10.08 -6.73 13.31
N ASP A 25 -9.26 -7.39 14.11
CA ASP A 25 -8.12 -6.75 14.74
C ASP A 25 -7.05 -6.38 13.71
N THR A 26 -6.48 -5.19 13.89
CA THR A 26 -5.40 -4.66 13.07
C THR A 26 -4.22 -4.31 13.96
N LEU A 27 -3.00 -4.54 13.46
CA LEU A 27 -1.78 -4.03 14.06
C LEU A 27 -1.43 -2.70 13.39
N MET A 28 -1.39 -1.60 14.14
CA MET A 28 -1.24 -0.26 13.57
C MET A 28 -0.18 0.59 14.25
N VAL A 29 0.47 1.45 13.47
CA VAL A 29 1.32 2.55 13.94
C VAL A 29 0.76 3.85 13.38
N PHE A 30 0.81 4.93 14.16
CA PHE A 30 0.42 6.26 13.68
C PHE A 30 1.61 6.98 13.05
N GLY A 31 1.44 7.48 11.82
CA GLY A 31 2.38 8.40 11.18
C GLY A 31 3.74 7.80 10.79
N TYR A 32 3.79 6.92 9.79
CA TYR A 32 5.04 6.44 9.18
C TYR A 32 5.23 7.04 7.79
N HIS A 33 6.43 7.55 7.49
CA HIS A 33 6.75 8.18 6.21
C HIS A 33 7.96 7.51 5.55
N TYR A 34 7.90 7.29 4.24
CA TYR A 34 9.05 6.92 3.44
C TYR A 34 8.97 7.60 2.06
N LYS A 35 10.11 7.64 1.35
CA LYS A 35 10.22 8.24 0.03
C LYS A 35 10.65 7.19 -0.99
N VAL A 36 10.23 7.37 -2.23
CA VAL A 36 10.68 6.57 -3.37
C VAL A 36 11.20 7.50 -4.46
N ASN A 37 12.37 7.19 -5.02
CA ASN A 37 12.89 7.92 -6.17
C ASN A 37 12.40 7.22 -7.45
N LEU A 38 11.54 7.88 -8.23
CA LEU A 38 10.99 7.34 -9.47
C LEU A 38 12.02 7.28 -10.62
N GLN A 39 13.11 8.04 -10.54
CA GLN A 39 14.21 7.92 -11.50
C GLN A 39 14.92 6.56 -11.41
N ASN A 40 14.86 5.91 -10.24
CA ASN A 40 15.43 4.58 -10.03
C ASN A 40 14.51 3.46 -10.54
N GLY A 41 13.34 3.80 -11.09
CA GLY A 41 12.34 2.88 -11.59
C GLY A 41 10.98 2.99 -10.90
N PHE A 42 10.04 2.14 -11.30
CA PHE A 42 8.68 2.13 -10.77
C PHE A 42 8.58 1.26 -9.50
N PRO A 43 8.03 1.77 -8.38
CA PRO A 43 8.05 1.11 -7.07
C PRO A 43 7.00 -0.02 -6.93
N LEU A 44 6.82 -0.85 -7.95
CA LEU A 44 5.97 -2.05 -7.85
C LEU A 44 6.64 -3.09 -6.96
N ILE A 45 5.89 -3.68 -6.03
CA ILE A 45 6.44 -4.71 -5.15
C ILE A 45 6.79 -5.99 -5.93
N THR A 46 7.99 -6.53 -5.67
CA THR A 46 8.52 -7.71 -6.36
C THR A 46 8.58 -8.97 -5.50
N THR A 47 8.46 -8.83 -4.17
CA THR A 47 8.46 -9.96 -3.22
C THR A 47 7.15 -10.77 -3.24
N LYS A 48 6.15 -10.28 -3.97
CA LYS A 48 4.88 -10.96 -4.26
C LYS A 48 4.39 -10.48 -5.62
N LYS A 49 3.79 -11.36 -6.41
CA LYS A 49 3.18 -10.99 -7.70
C LYS A 49 1.98 -10.05 -7.47
N VAL A 50 1.97 -8.93 -8.19
CA VAL A 50 0.86 -7.96 -8.21
C VAL A 50 0.21 -8.00 -9.59
N TYR A 51 -1.12 -7.98 -9.63
CA TYR A 51 -1.86 -7.90 -10.88
C TYR A 51 -1.96 -6.43 -11.34
N PHE A 52 -0.92 -5.97 -12.04
CA PHE A 52 -0.75 -4.57 -12.41
C PHE A 52 -1.82 -4.04 -13.38
N ASN A 53 -2.39 -4.91 -14.23
CA ASN A 53 -3.42 -4.51 -15.19
C ASN A 53 -4.68 -3.95 -14.51
N SER A 54 -5.08 -4.48 -13.35
CA SER A 54 -6.22 -3.92 -12.61
C SER A 54 -5.92 -2.51 -12.08
N VAL A 55 -4.70 -2.27 -11.61
CA VAL A 55 -4.28 -0.94 -11.12
C VAL A 55 -4.36 0.10 -12.23
N ILE A 56 -3.91 -0.25 -13.44
CA ILE A 56 -3.97 0.65 -14.60
C ILE A 56 -5.41 0.90 -15.05
N ARG A 57 -6.26 -0.14 -15.08
CA ARG A 57 -7.68 0.02 -15.43
C ARG A 57 -8.41 0.95 -14.46
N GLU A 58 -8.19 0.77 -13.16
CA GLU A 58 -8.77 1.61 -12.13
C GLU A 58 -8.28 3.06 -12.23
N LEU A 59 -6.99 3.28 -12.53
CA LEU A 59 -6.46 4.63 -12.76
C LEU A 59 -7.09 5.30 -13.98
N LEU A 60 -7.25 4.58 -15.10
CA LEU A 60 -7.89 5.12 -16.30
C LEU A 60 -9.37 5.44 -16.06
N TRP A 61 -10.06 4.63 -15.24
CA TRP A 61 -11.43 4.92 -14.80
C TRP A 61 -11.51 6.18 -13.93
N TYR A 62 -10.59 6.38 -13.00
CA TYR A 62 -10.52 7.66 -12.26
C TYR A 62 -10.32 8.86 -13.18
N LEU A 63 -9.47 8.71 -14.21
CA LEU A 63 -9.18 9.78 -15.17
C LEU A 63 -10.33 10.02 -16.18
N SER A 64 -11.20 9.03 -16.41
CA SER A 64 -12.40 9.24 -17.23
C SER A 64 -13.48 10.03 -16.50
N GLY A 65 -13.41 10.10 -15.17
CA GLY A 65 -14.43 10.74 -14.32
C GLY A 65 -15.71 9.92 -14.18
N GLU A 66 -15.71 8.68 -14.66
CA GLU A 66 -16.83 7.76 -14.49
C GLU A 66 -16.90 7.27 -13.03
N THR A 67 -18.13 7.09 -12.55
CA THR A 67 -18.40 6.49 -11.23
C THR A 67 -19.13 5.14 -11.34
N HIS A 68 -19.41 4.70 -12.57
CA HIS A 68 -19.97 3.39 -12.86
C HIS A 68 -18.84 2.38 -13.11
N ILE A 69 -18.92 1.21 -12.47
CA ILE A 69 -17.91 0.14 -12.55
C ILE A 69 -18.01 -0.64 -13.86
#